data_AF-A0A958N987-F1
#
_entry.id   AF-A0A958N987-F1
#
_cell.length_a   1.000
_cell.length_b   1.000
_cell.length_c   1.000
_cell.angle_alpha   90.00
_cell.angle_beta   90.00
_cell.angle_gamma   90.00
#
_symmetry.space_group_name_H-M   'P 1'
#
loop_
_entity.id
_entity.type
_entity.pdbx_description
1 polymer ?
#
loop_
_entity_poly.entity_id
_entity_poly.type
_entity_poly.pdbx_seq_one_letter_code
_entity_poly.pdbx_strand_id
1 'polypeptide(L)'
;MGFEELVLQKGKKIFDLMESDGPSYFSKDFWYGRIMEWSMKNEKFKTQMFRFVDVLPYLNSSNDVASHLKEYFSDKEGKLPSIFNLGVGVGALAPGLMAGAIRKNVTQMAKMFIAGENPKEALPKLLDGRKKNLCFTVDILGEVTLS
;
A
#
# COMPACT_ATOMS: atom_id res chain seq x y z
N MET A 1 28.77 21.00 -24.80
CA MET A 1 27.88 20.03 -24.15
C MET A 1 26.49 20.24 -24.71
N GLY A 2 25.91 19.20 -25.32
CA GLY A 2 24.53 19.26 -25.82
C GLY A 2 23.51 19.24 -24.67
N PHE A 3 22.26 19.64 -24.92
CA PHE A 3 21.20 19.59 -23.92
C PHE A 3 20.99 18.18 -23.35
N GLU A 4 20.99 17.16 -24.22
CA GLU A 4 20.84 15.75 -23.84
C GLU A 4 21.96 15.27 -22.91
N GLU A 5 23.19 15.68 -23.18
CA GLU A 5 24.36 15.37 -22.36
C GLU A 5 24.23 15.97 -20.95
N LEU A 6 23.70 17.19 -20.85
CA LEU A 6 23.41 17.85 -19.58
C LEU A 6 22.30 17.14 -18.80
N VAL A 7 21.22 16.72 -19.47
CA VAL A 7 20.13 15.94 -18.86
C VAL A 7 20.67 14.64 -18.27
N LEU A 8 21.47 13.91 -19.04
CA LEU A 8 22.07 12.65 -18.60
C LEU A 8 23.01 12.85 -17.40
N GLN A 9 23.84 13.89 -17.43
CA GLN A 9 24.74 14.22 -16.33
C GLN A 9 23.97 14.56 -15.04
N LYS A 10 22.89 15.34 -15.14
CA LYS A 10 22.05 15.68 -13.99
C LYS A 10 21.32 14.46 -13.44
N GLY A 11 20.79 13.60 -14.31
CA GLY A 11 20.16 12.34 -13.92
C GLY A 11 21.09 11.45 -13.12
N LYS A 12 22.32 11.22 -13.61
CA LYS A 12 23.34 10.44 -12.89
C LYS A 12 23.64 11.02 -11.51
N LYS A 13 23.83 12.35 -11.43
CA LYS A 13 24.06 13.02 -10.15
C LYS A 13 22.92 12.83 -9.15
N ILE A 14 21.66 12.78 -9.62
CA ILE A 14 20.51 12.51 -8.75
C ILE A 14 20.60 11.07 -8.20
N PHE A 15 20.91 10.08 -9.04
CA PHE A 15 21.08 8.69 -8.59
C PHE A 15 22.22 8.53 -7.58
N ASP A 16 23.38 9.15 -7.84
CA ASP A 16 24.52 9.10 -6.92
C ASP A 16 24.17 9.68 -5.54
N LEU A 17 23.33 10.74 -5.49
CA LEU A 17 22.83 11.30 -4.23
C LEU A 17 21.80 10.37 -3.55
N MET A 18 20.98 9.66 -4.32
CA MET A 18 19.98 8.72 -3.81
C MET A 18 20.58 7.43 -3.22
N GLU A 19 21.70 6.93 -3.75
CA GLU A 19 22.34 5.70 -3.25
C GLU A 19 22.78 5.79 -1.77
N SER A 20 22.99 7.02 -1.27
CA SER A 20 23.32 7.26 0.15
C SER A 20 22.11 7.13 1.10
N ASP A 21 20.89 7.27 0.58
CA ASP A 21 19.61 7.26 1.31
C ASP A 21 18.60 6.33 0.61
N GLY A 22 19.02 5.09 0.34
CA GLY A 22 18.25 4.11 -0.42
C GLY A 22 16.77 4.03 -0.01
N PRO A 23 15.84 3.78 -0.96
CA PRO A 23 14.42 3.92 -0.70
C PRO A 23 13.97 3.13 0.53
N SER A 24 13.48 3.86 1.53
CA SER A 24 12.88 3.32 2.76
C SER A 24 11.56 2.56 2.49
N TYR A 25 11.32 2.06 1.27
CA TYR A 25 10.22 1.15 0.96
C TYR A 25 10.39 -0.20 1.67
N PHE A 26 11.62 -0.57 2.01
CA PHE A 26 11.91 -1.85 2.67
C PHE A 26 11.74 -1.84 4.20
N SER A 27 11.63 -0.68 4.86
CA SER A 27 11.70 -0.64 6.33
C SER A 27 10.40 -0.35 7.06
N LYS A 28 9.28 -0.04 6.37
CA LYS A 28 8.06 0.37 7.08
C LYS A 28 6.80 -0.45 6.89
N ASP A 29 6.62 -1.18 5.77
CA ASP A 29 5.55 -2.17 5.67
C ASP A 29 5.97 -3.36 4.80
N PHE A 30 6.56 -4.36 5.46
CA PHE A 30 6.98 -5.64 4.87
C PHE A 30 5.87 -6.32 4.04
N TRP A 31 4.61 -6.10 4.42
CA TRP A 31 3.44 -6.63 3.70
C TRP A 31 3.21 -5.94 2.34
N TYR A 32 3.32 -4.61 2.28
CA TYR A 32 3.14 -3.86 1.02
C TYR A 32 4.21 -4.23 -0.01
N GLY A 33 5.48 -4.25 0.39
CA GLY A 33 6.59 -4.65 -0.49
C GLY A 33 6.40 -6.06 -1.05
N ARG A 34 5.98 -7.01 -0.20
CA ARG A 34 5.71 -8.39 -0.62
C ARG A 34 4.56 -8.47 -1.63
N ILE A 35 3.49 -7.69 -1.45
CA ILE A 35 2.38 -7.66 -2.40
C ILE A 35 2.79 -7.07 -3.73
N MET A 36 3.54 -5.98 -3.73
CA MET A 36 4.05 -5.39 -4.96
C MET A 36 4.97 -6.35 -5.70
N GLU A 37 5.89 -7.01 -5.00
CA GLU A 37 6.77 -8.01 -5.59
C GLU A 37 5.99 -9.17 -6.22
N TRP A 38 4.97 -9.69 -5.53
CA TRP A 38 4.18 -10.81 -6.04
C TRP A 38 3.28 -10.38 -7.21
N SER A 39 2.74 -9.16 -7.16
CA SER A 39 1.96 -8.54 -8.23
C SER A 39 2.79 -8.33 -9.50
N MET A 40 4.07 -7.97 -9.36
CA MET A 40 4.98 -7.81 -10.50
C MET A 40 5.34 -9.14 -11.17
N LYS A 41 5.25 -10.27 -10.44
CA LYS A 41 5.56 -11.61 -10.95
C LYS A 41 4.36 -12.32 -11.57
N ASN A 42 3.13 -11.91 -11.26
CA ASN A 42 1.92 -12.58 -11.70
C ASN A 42 0.78 -11.58 -11.97
N GLU A 43 0.46 -11.38 -13.25
CA GLU A 43 -0.55 -10.43 -13.71
C GLU A 43 -1.97 -10.77 -13.22
N LYS A 44 -2.31 -12.07 -13.17
CA LYS A 44 -3.61 -12.51 -12.63
C LYS A 44 -3.72 -12.17 -11.16
N PHE A 45 -2.68 -12.43 -10.37
CA PHE A 45 -2.66 -12.04 -8.97
C PHE A 45 -2.75 -10.53 -8.79
N LYS A 46 -1.97 -9.75 -9.55
CA LYS A 46 -2.00 -8.28 -9.53
C LYS A 46 -3.43 -7.75 -9.69
N THR A 47 -4.13 -8.25 -10.70
CA THR A 47 -5.51 -7.84 -10.99
C THR A 47 -6.43 -8.14 -9.81
N GLN A 48 -6.37 -9.36 -9.26
CA GLN A 48 -7.24 -9.76 -8.16
C GLN A 48 -6.89 -9.02 -6.86
N MET A 49 -5.60 -8.77 -6.60
CA MET A 49 -5.15 -7.99 -5.45
C MET A 49 -5.66 -6.56 -5.50
N PHE A 50 -5.54 -5.89 -6.65
CA PHE A 50 -5.95 -4.49 -6.75
C PHE A 50 -7.47 -4.36 -6.65
N ARG A 51 -8.23 -5.29 -7.26
CA ARG A 51 -9.68 -5.36 -7.09
C ARG A 51 -10.11 -5.65 -5.66
N PHE A 52 -9.40 -6.55 -4.97
CA PHE A 52 -9.69 -6.86 -3.58
C PHE A 52 -9.45 -5.65 -2.65
N VAL A 53 -8.34 -4.92 -2.86
CA VAL A 53 -8.06 -3.68 -2.12
C VAL A 53 -9.11 -2.61 -2.39
N ASP A 54 -9.58 -2.49 -3.64
CA ASP A 54 -10.62 -1.55 -4.06
C ASP A 54 -11.98 -1.80 -3.37
N VAL A 55 -12.40 -3.06 -3.26
CA VAL A 55 -13.67 -3.41 -2.61
C VAL A 55 -13.59 -3.46 -1.07
N LEU A 56 -12.39 -3.62 -0.50
CA LEU A 56 -12.21 -3.84 0.95
C LEU A 56 -12.88 -2.80 1.86
N PRO A 57 -12.86 -1.48 1.55
CA PRO A 57 -13.54 -0.47 2.37
C PRO A 57 -15.06 -0.65 2.47
N TYR A 58 -15.69 -1.28 1.46
CA TYR A 58 -17.13 -1.53 1.40
C TYR A 58 -17.56 -2.81 2.13
N LEU A 59 -16.61 -3.69 2.49
CA LEU A 59 -16.91 -4.90 3.25
C LEU A 59 -17.15 -4.48 4.70
N ASN A 60 -18.28 -4.86 5.30
CA ASN A 60 -18.66 -4.38 6.64
C ASN A 60 -18.50 -5.42 7.75
N SER A 61 -18.35 -6.71 7.40
CA SER A 61 -18.10 -7.78 8.37
C SER A 61 -16.79 -8.52 8.08
N SER A 62 -16.26 -9.22 9.09
CA SER A 62 -15.12 -10.12 8.90
C SER A 62 -15.45 -11.32 8.01
N ASN A 63 -16.72 -11.74 8.00
CA ASN A 63 -17.18 -12.81 7.12
C ASN A 63 -17.13 -12.36 5.66
N ASP A 64 -17.57 -11.14 5.35
CA ASP A 64 -17.52 -10.60 3.98
C ASP A 64 -16.07 -10.55 3.46
N VAL A 65 -15.15 -10.06 4.29
CA VAL A 65 -13.72 -10.02 3.96
C VAL A 65 -13.16 -11.41 3.68
N ALA A 66 -13.47 -12.38 4.54
CA ALA A 66 -12.99 -13.75 4.37
C ALA A 66 -13.57 -14.43 3.12
N SER A 67 -14.86 -14.19 2.82
CA SER A 67 -15.51 -14.70 1.61
C SER A 67 -14.88 -14.10 0.35
N HIS A 68 -14.75 -12.77 0.27
CA HIS A 68 -14.13 -12.10 -0.88
C HIS A 68 -12.68 -12.54 -1.06
N LEU A 69 -11.92 -12.68 0.03
CA LEU A 69 -10.54 -13.15 -0.04
C LEU A 69 -10.46 -14.54 -0.70
N LYS A 70 -11.37 -15.46 -0.35
CA LYS A 70 -11.45 -16.77 -0.99
C LYS A 70 -11.84 -16.64 -2.46
N GLU A 71 -12.85 -15.84 -2.80
CA GLU A 71 -13.30 -15.65 -4.18
C GLU A 71 -12.19 -15.08 -5.09
N TYR A 72 -11.38 -14.17 -4.59
CA TYR A 72 -10.29 -13.56 -5.37
C TYR A 72 -9.06 -14.47 -5.52
N PHE A 73 -8.72 -15.27 -4.50
CA PHE A 73 -7.40 -15.91 -4.42
C PHE A 73 -7.39 -17.42 -4.20
N SER A 74 -8.52 -18.06 -3.90
CA SER A 74 -8.55 -19.52 -3.74
C SER A 74 -8.20 -20.19 -5.06
N ASP A 75 -7.28 -21.15 -4.99
CA ASP A 75 -7.02 -22.07 -6.09
C ASP A 75 -8.14 -23.13 -6.22
N LYS A 76 -7.97 -24.07 -7.15
CA LYS A 76 -8.95 -25.16 -7.37
C LYS A 76 -9.13 -26.07 -6.14
N GLU A 77 -8.19 -26.03 -5.18
CA GLU A 77 -8.21 -26.79 -3.93
C GLU A 77 -8.70 -25.94 -2.75
N GLY A 78 -9.12 -24.70 -2.99
CA GLY A 78 -9.60 -23.77 -1.97
C GLY A 78 -8.49 -23.12 -1.14
N LYS A 79 -7.21 -23.34 -1.49
CA LYS A 79 -6.07 -22.83 -0.72
C LYS A 79 -5.74 -21.39 -1.11
N LEU A 80 -5.39 -20.60 -0.09
CA LEU A 80 -4.94 -19.22 -0.28
C LEU A 80 -3.42 -19.18 -0.50
N PRO A 81 -2.92 -18.22 -1.31
CA PRO A 81 -1.49 -18.02 -1.48
C PRO A 81 -0.78 -17.72 -0.14
N SER A 82 0.44 -18.22 0.01
CA SER A 82 1.25 -18.08 1.24
C SER A 82 1.53 -16.62 1.63
N ILE A 83 1.35 -15.66 0.71
CA ILE A 83 1.44 -14.23 0.98
C ILE A 83 0.44 -13.74 2.03
N PHE A 84 -0.72 -14.40 2.13
CA PHE A 84 -1.76 -14.11 3.12
C PHE A 84 -1.54 -14.84 4.45
N ASN A 85 -0.46 -15.62 4.56
CA ASN A 85 -0.10 -16.29 5.80
C ASN A 85 0.56 -15.28 6.75
N LEU A 86 -0.25 -14.71 7.64
CA LEU A 86 0.09 -13.55 8.47
C LEU A 86 0.96 -13.89 9.70
N GLY A 87 1.78 -14.93 9.65
CA GLY A 87 2.74 -15.28 10.72
C GLY A 87 2.12 -15.74 12.05
N VAL A 88 0.80 -15.78 12.16
CA VAL A 88 0.08 -16.44 13.25
C VAL A 88 0.02 -17.94 12.95
N GLY A 89 0.51 -18.75 13.90
CA GLY A 89 0.71 -20.19 13.73
C GLY A 89 -0.51 -20.96 13.20
N VAL A 90 -0.24 -22.23 12.86
CA VAL A 90 -1.11 -23.20 12.15
C VAL A 90 -2.55 -23.35 12.68
N GLY A 91 -2.92 -22.72 13.81
CA GLY A 91 -4.27 -22.70 14.38
C GLY A 91 -5.14 -21.47 14.07
N ALA A 92 -4.69 -20.48 13.28
CA ALA A 92 -5.40 -19.20 13.08
C ALA A 92 -6.49 -19.19 11.98
N LEU A 93 -7.23 -20.30 11.80
CA LEU A 93 -8.30 -20.44 10.80
C LEU A 93 -9.63 -19.74 11.18
N ALA A 94 -9.59 -18.73 12.06
CA ALA A 94 -10.79 -17.95 12.39
C ALA A 94 -10.93 -16.79 11.38
N PRO A 95 -11.99 -16.75 10.56
CA PRO A 95 -12.24 -15.69 9.57
C PRO A 95 -12.11 -14.27 10.13
N GLY A 96 -12.53 -14.10 11.40
CA GLY A 96 -12.45 -12.85 12.17
C GLY A 96 -11.05 -12.26 12.26
N LEU A 97 -10.06 -13.07 12.65
CA LEU A 97 -8.69 -12.62 12.89
C LEU A 97 -7.98 -12.26 11.58
N MET A 98 -8.19 -13.08 10.55
CA MET A 98 -7.62 -12.85 9.23
C MET A 98 -8.13 -11.54 8.61
N ALA A 99 -9.45 -11.30 8.68
CA ALA A 99 -10.05 -10.09 8.16
C ALA A 99 -9.53 -8.82 8.86
N GLY A 100 -9.41 -8.84 10.19
CA GLY A 100 -8.90 -7.72 10.96
C GLY A 100 -7.45 -7.37 10.59
N ALA A 101 -6.61 -8.39 10.43
CA ALA A 101 -5.21 -8.19 10.05
C ALA A 101 -5.07 -7.66 8.61
N ILE A 102 -5.86 -8.16 7.66
CA ILE A 102 -5.87 -7.65 6.27
C ILE A 102 -6.29 -6.19 6.24
N ARG A 103 -7.40 -5.83 6.91
CA ARG A 103 -7.84 -4.43 7.01
C ARG A 103 -6.74 -3.54 7.58
N LYS A 104 -6.12 -3.97 8.68
CA LYS A 104 -5.03 -3.23 9.32
C LYS A 104 -3.88 -2.96 8.34
N ASN A 105 -3.43 -3.98 7.60
CA ASN A 105 -2.34 -3.82 6.64
C ASN A 105 -2.70 -2.89 5.48
N VAL A 106 -3.92 -2.98 4.94
CA VAL A 106 -4.39 -2.06 3.89
C VAL A 106 -4.54 -0.64 4.40
N THR A 107 -5.07 -0.45 5.62
CA THR A 107 -5.14 0.87 6.26
C THR A 107 -3.75 1.46 6.53
N GLN A 108 -2.77 0.65 6.94
CA GLN A 108 -1.39 1.08 7.12
C GLN A 108 -0.77 1.55 5.80
N MET A 109 -0.97 0.79 4.73
CA MET A 109 -0.58 1.19 3.37
C MET A 109 -1.23 2.52 2.98
N ALA A 110 -2.53 2.70 3.19
CA ALA A 110 -3.21 3.96 2.87
C ALA A 110 -2.60 5.16 3.63
N LYS A 111 -2.21 4.96 4.89
CA LYS A 111 -1.56 5.99 5.73
C LYS A 111 -0.17 6.40 5.26
N MET A 112 0.46 5.64 4.36
CA MET A 112 1.71 6.07 3.69
C MET A 112 1.47 7.21 2.70
N PHE A 113 0.26 7.27 2.11
CA PHE A 113 -0.09 8.24 1.07
C PHE A 113 -1.02 9.35 1.57
N ILE A 114 -1.69 9.14 2.70
CA ILE A 114 -2.67 10.08 3.27
C ILE A 114 -2.11 10.75 4.53
N ALA A 115 -2.02 12.08 4.51
CA ALA A 115 -1.49 12.86 5.62
C ALA A 115 -2.38 12.79 6.89
N GLY A 116 -3.70 12.68 6.75
CA GLY A 116 -4.63 12.48 7.86
C GLY A 116 -6.06 12.33 7.37
N GLU A 117 -6.94 11.79 8.20
CA GLU A 117 -8.37 11.59 7.83
C GLU A 117 -9.19 12.88 8.00
N ASN A 118 -8.61 13.89 8.66
CA ASN A 118 -9.17 15.22 8.83
C ASN A 118 -8.06 16.28 8.99
N PRO A 119 -8.39 17.58 8.90
CA PRO A 119 -7.39 18.64 9.02
C PRO A 119 -6.59 18.63 10.32
N LYS A 120 -7.19 18.21 11.44
CA LYS A 120 -6.51 18.18 12.75
C LYS A 120 -5.42 17.11 12.78
N GLU A 121 -5.64 15.97 12.14
CA GLU A 121 -4.66 14.90 12.01
C GLU A 121 -3.57 15.21 10.97
N ALA A 122 -3.94 15.88 9.88
CA ALA A 122 -3.00 16.19 8.79
C ALA A 122 -2.02 17.31 9.18
N LEU A 123 -2.49 18.36 9.88
CA LEU A 123 -1.71 19.55 10.17
C LEU A 123 -0.35 19.27 10.85
N PRO A 124 -0.24 18.42 11.90
CA PRO A 124 1.05 18.08 12.50
C PRO A 124 2.04 17.48 11.50
N LYS A 125 1.58 16.60 10.59
CA LYS A 125 2.44 15.98 9.56
C LYS A 125 2.91 16.99 8.53
N LEU A 126 2.05 17.92 8.12
CA LEU A 126 2.39 19.00 7.20
C LEU A 126 3.43 19.95 7.81
N LEU A 127 3.28 20.29 9.10
CA LEU A 127 4.23 21.12 9.82
C LEU A 127 5.59 20.43 10.03
N ASP A 128 5.61 19.11 10.21
CA ASP A 128 6.86 18.34 10.25
C ASP A 128 7.64 18.44 8.92
N GLY A 129 6.93 18.42 7.79
CA GLY A 129 7.53 18.69 6.47
C GLY A 129 8.15 20.08 6.38
N ARG A 130 7.47 21.12 6.88
CA ARG A 130 8.00 22.49 6.89
C ARG A 130 9.27 22.63 7.71
N LYS A 131 9.36 21.95 8.86
CA LYS A 131 10.59 21.90 9.69
C LYS A 131 11.76 21.27 8.94
N LYS A 132 11.49 20.43 7.94
CA LYS A 132 12.47 19.77 7.06
C LYS A 132 12.70 20.53 5.75
N ASN A 133 12.33 21.81 5.67
CA ASN A 133 12.43 22.65 4.47
C ASN A 133 11.63 22.12 3.26
N LEU A 134 10.59 21.31 3.49
CA LEU A 134 9.66 20.88 2.46
C LEU A 134 8.44 21.80 2.44
N CYS A 135 7.97 22.16 1.25
CA CYS A 135 6.66 22.79 1.05
C CYS A 135 5.59 21.71 0.85
N PHE A 136 4.31 22.08 0.92
CA PHE A 136 3.21 21.16 0.66
C PHE A 136 2.07 21.85 -0.10
N THR A 137 1.33 21.06 -0.86
CA THR A 137 0.00 21.39 -1.37
C THR A 137 -0.99 20.41 -0.74
N VAL A 138 -2.20 20.85 -0.41
CA VAL A 138 -3.24 20.00 0.16
C VAL A 138 -4.23 19.64 -0.94
N ASP A 139 -4.41 18.34 -1.14
CA ASP A 139 -5.48 17.78 -1.95
C ASP A 139 -6.49 17.10 -1.03
N ILE A 140 -7.78 17.43 -1.18
CA ILE A 140 -8.85 16.89 -0.33
C ILE A 140 -9.45 15.69 -1.06
N LEU A 141 -9.23 14.50 -0.50
CA LEU A 141 -9.77 13.27 -1.08
C LEU A 141 -11.30 13.22 -0.92
N GLY A 142 -11.96 12.77 -1.97
CA GLY A 142 -13.40 12.56 -2.01
C GLY A 142 -13.78 11.56 -3.10
N GLU A 143 -15.01 11.07 -3.03
CA GLU A 143 -15.59 10.26 -4.11
C GLU A 143 -16.04 11.15 -5.28
N VAL A 144 -16.46 10.52 -6.38
CA VAL A 144 -17.00 11.23 -7.54
C VAL A 144 -18.19 12.10 -7.11
N THR A 145 -18.18 13.38 -7.48
CA THR A 145 -19.29 14.31 -7.19
C THR A 145 -20.51 13.98 -8.05
N LEU A 146 -21.61 13.57 -7.42
CA LEU A 146 -22.85 13.17 -8.09
C LEU A 146 -24.00 14.18 -7.94
N SER A 147 -23.80 15.24 -7.15
CA SER A 147 -24.78 16.29 -6.85
C SER A 147 -24.11 17.64 -6.65
#